data_AF-A0A6N7ZKI0-F1
#
_entry.id   AF-A0A6N7ZKI0-F1
#
_cell.length_a   1.000
_cell.length_b   1.000
_cell.length_c   1.000
_cell.angle_alpha   90.00
_cell.angle_beta   90.00
_cell.angle_gamma   90.00
#
_symmetry.space_group_name_H-M   'P 1'
#
loop_
_entity.id
_entity.type
_entity.pdbx_description
1 polymer ?
#
loop_
_entity_poly.entity_id
_entity_poly.type
_entity_poly.pdbx_seq_one_letter_code
_entity_poly.pdbx_strand_id
1 'polypeptide(L)'
;MSDGPATDAVGFAAGCGAAAAGTAKVDAARASAPTTAVVATARERAVGACGEGVDERPEEATLGVDRSVMKASLLFGPGWGSRDLFGLLQLTWRRRVYARVRTKVPRVGPGGQSRAVSIDRAPHAPVLRARPTIVHLDADAFFAAVEQHQRPSLRGRPVLVGGVGPRSVVATASYEARQYGARSAMPMEQARRLCPPSTVVVVPRFAAYSAYSARIMAALREVTELVEPVSIDEAFADVAGAVGPETDLRALAHRIRERARELSGLPVSLGLGRSKLVAKLASEAAKPGGVRVVGADDEDAFLLDLPVRALWGVGPVSAARLDELGVRTVADLRRQPLDTLLLVAGEAGGTNLYRIARGWDDRPVTTVRERKSAGAEHTFDTDLHGRAAIAAALDPVVDAALARLERHAVAARTVVVKVRLASFTTLTRSVTLPRPTADEGALRDAAHRALRLADVTEPVRLLGVAFHALSEHAQLMLPLGDEAAEAPAEPADAVPLPAPSPSGPVRATAANVAPGLDVATAADGRGWVVRVGDDGRVAVRFETARTGPGYQRWVDPDAEDLTLVEPLGPDGEPIRPVPPDDDA
;
A
#
# COMPACT_ATOMS: atom_id res chain seq x y z
N MET A 1 53.40 -23.59 -21.54
CA MET A 1 54.79 -23.08 -21.60
C MET A 1 54.77 -21.86 -20.68
N SER A 2 55.07 -22.05 -19.40
CA SER A 2 56.41 -21.90 -18.78
C SER A 2 56.71 -20.39 -18.54
N ASP A 3 56.94 -19.87 -17.33
CA ASP A 3 57.27 -20.48 -16.02
C ASP A 3 56.73 -19.68 -14.81
N GLY A 4 56.86 -20.25 -13.60
CA GLY A 4 56.73 -19.55 -12.29
C GLY A 4 58.07 -18.95 -11.81
N PRO A 5 58.39 -18.83 -10.49
CA PRO A 5 57.74 -19.49 -9.33
C PRO A 5 57.63 -18.69 -7.98
N ALA A 6 56.92 -19.32 -7.01
CA ALA A 6 57.07 -19.26 -5.53
C ALA A 6 56.92 -17.89 -4.78
N THR A 7 56.56 -17.79 -3.49
CA THR A 7 56.50 -18.71 -2.31
C THR A 7 55.20 -18.44 -1.47
N ASP A 8 54.77 -19.13 -0.39
CA ASP A 8 55.18 -20.37 0.31
C ASP A 8 54.02 -21.02 1.13
N ALA A 9 54.33 -22.15 1.80
CA ALA A 9 53.88 -22.76 3.08
C ALA A 9 52.55 -22.36 3.81
N VAL A 10 51.84 -23.21 4.57
CA VAL A 10 52.07 -24.54 5.19
C VAL A 10 50.76 -25.36 5.16
N GLY A 11 50.79 -26.69 5.17
CA GLY A 11 49.58 -27.52 5.38
C GLY A 11 49.85 -28.79 6.19
N PHE A 12 48.82 -29.60 6.49
CA PHE A 12 48.91 -31.07 6.58
C PHE A 12 47.53 -31.74 6.58
N ALA A 13 47.46 -33.01 6.16
CA ALA A 13 46.25 -33.83 6.11
C ALA A 13 46.55 -35.28 6.55
N ALA A 14 45.57 -35.93 7.19
CA ALA A 14 45.41 -37.38 7.38
C ALA A 14 44.06 -37.62 8.10
N GLY A 15 43.38 -38.78 7.99
CA GLY A 15 43.64 -40.00 7.24
C GLY A 15 42.46 -40.97 7.37
N CYS A 16 42.36 -41.98 6.51
CA CYS A 16 41.23 -42.90 6.44
C CYS A 16 41.35 -44.08 7.43
N GLY A 17 40.23 -44.68 7.83
CA GLY A 17 40.20 -45.91 8.65
C GLY A 17 38.80 -46.53 8.70
N ALA A 18 38.68 -47.84 8.49
CA ALA A 18 37.40 -48.53 8.28
C ALA A 18 37.26 -49.84 9.07
N ALA A 19 36.01 -50.32 9.12
CA ALA A 19 35.55 -51.72 9.18
C ALA A 19 35.04 -52.32 10.52
N ALA A 20 33.97 -53.11 10.34
CA ALA A 20 33.47 -54.26 11.13
C ALA A 20 32.83 -54.03 12.52
N ALA A 21 31.88 -54.85 13.01
CA ALA A 21 30.90 -55.76 12.35
C ALA A 21 29.90 -56.33 13.41
N GLY A 22 28.72 -56.81 12.97
CA GLY A 22 27.82 -57.69 13.72
C GLY A 22 26.71 -56.99 14.53
N THR A 23 25.52 -57.58 14.77
CA THR A 23 24.96 -58.86 14.27
C THR A 23 23.42 -58.81 14.35
N ALA A 24 22.72 -59.59 13.52
CA ALA A 24 21.26 -59.56 13.39
C ALA A 24 20.49 -60.50 14.35
N LYS A 25 19.19 -60.22 14.57
CA LYS A 25 18.01 -61.11 14.82
C LYS A 25 16.92 -60.37 15.64
N VAL A 26 15.60 -60.61 15.55
CA VAL A 26 14.69 -61.30 14.59
C VAL A 26 13.22 -60.97 15.00
N ASP A 27 12.25 -61.01 14.08
CA ASP A 27 10.77 -61.05 14.29
C ASP A 27 10.05 -59.89 15.04
N ALA A 28 8.74 -59.63 14.90
CA ALA A 28 7.78 -59.91 13.82
C ALA A 28 6.47 -59.09 14.00
N ALA A 29 5.76 -58.84 12.89
CA ALA A 29 4.30 -58.78 12.72
C ALA A 29 3.35 -57.85 13.55
N ARG A 30 2.31 -57.38 12.83
CA ARG A 30 0.95 -56.97 13.26
C ARG A 30 0.72 -55.65 14.03
N ALA A 31 0.19 -54.69 13.27
CA ALA A 31 -1.20 -54.20 13.32
C ALA A 31 -1.80 -53.53 14.59
N SER A 32 -2.80 -52.68 14.30
CA SER A 32 -3.79 -52.02 15.18
C SER A 32 -3.33 -50.77 15.96
N ALA A 33 -4.25 -49.81 16.01
CA ALA A 33 -4.11 -48.53 16.72
C ALA A 33 -4.54 -48.65 18.18
N PRO A 34 -4.24 -47.63 19.01
CA PRO A 34 -5.08 -47.34 20.16
C PRO A 34 -5.67 -45.92 20.16
N THR A 35 -6.95 -45.86 20.49
CA THR A 35 -7.69 -44.70 20.99
C THR A 35 -7.16 -44.28 22.36
N THR A 36 -7.16 -42.98 22.68
CA THR A 36 -6.99 -42.53 24.08
C THR A 36 -8.02 -41.43 24.42
N ALA A 37 -8.86 -41.71 25.42
CA ALA A 37 -9.65 -40.73 26.14
C ALA A 37 -8.93 -40.34 27.43
N VAL A 38 -9.10 -39.11 27.92
CA VAL A 38 -8.58 -38.68 29.22
C VAL A 38 -9.68 -37.99 30.03
N VAL A 39 -9.72 -38.32 31.31
CA VAL A 39 -10.76 -37.99 32.30
C VAL A 39 -10.38 -36.72 33.07
N ALA A 40 -11.37 -35.97 33.56
CA ALA A 40 -11.19 -34.79 34.40
C ALA A 40 -11.14 -35.16 35.90
N THR A 41 -10.36 -34.39 36.69
CA THR A 41 -10.40 -34.39 38.16
C THR A 41 -10.23 -32.98 38.70
N ALA A 42 -11.05 -32.58 39.67
CA ALA A 42 -10.98 -31.29 40.37
C ALA A 42 -10.57 -31.47 41.84
N ARG A 43 -10.05 -30.42 42.49
CA ARG A 43 -9.95 -30.35 43.97
C ARG A 43 -9.90 -28.92 44.51
N GLU A 44 -10.28 -28.78 45.77
CA GLU A 44 -10.84 -27.58 46.43
C GLU A 44 -9.86 -26.74 47.31
N ARG A 45 -10.39 -25.60 47.81
CA ARG A 45 -10.15 -24.86 49.09
C ARG A 45 -9.27 -23.59 49.06
N ALA A 46 -9.50 -22.55 49.88
CA ALA A 46 -10.71 -22.04 50.61
C ALA A 46 -10.37 -20.70 51.34
N VAL A 47 -11.41 -19.93 51.76
CA VAL A 47 -11.40 -18.79 52.74
C VAL A 47 -10.65 -17.52 52.30
N GLY A 48 -11.13 -16.26 52.37
CA GLY A 48 -12.37 -15.59 52.84
C GLY A 48 -12.22 -14.05 52.60
N ALA A 49 -13.07 -13.11 53.03
CA ALA A 49 -14.39 -13.13 53.70
C ALA A 49 -15.10 -11.75 53.62
N CYS A 50 -16.42 -11.72 53.85
CA CYS A 50 -17.34 -10.60 54.22
C CYS A 50 -17.44 -9.30 53.37
N GLY A 51 -18.63 -9.11 52.77
CA GLY A 51 -19.18 -7.83 52.28
C GLY A 51 -20.50 -8.04 51.53
N GLU A 52 -21.59 -7.40 51.96
CA GLU A 52 -22.95 -7.46 51.36
C GLU A 52 -22.96 -6.84 49.94
N GLY A 53 -23.81 -7.20 48.97
CA GLY A 53 -24.90 -8.16 48.94
C GLY A 53 -25.95 -7.78 47.88
N VAL A 54 -25.79 -8.21 46.62
CA VAL A 54 -26.80 -8.10 45.54
C VAL A 54 -26.77 -9.37 44.69
N ASP A 55 -27.96 -9.88 44.34
CA ASP A 55 -28.18 -11.14 43.62
C ASP A 55 -28.13 -10.94 42.09
N GLU A 56 -27.11 -11.47 41.42
CA GLU A 56 -27.12 -11.74 39.98
C GLU A 56 -26.08 -12.83 39.63
N ARG A 57 -26.51 -13.91 38.95
CA ARG A 57 -25.65 -15.08 38.68
C ARG A 57 -24.88 -14.93 37.36
N PRO A 58 -23.58 -15.29 37.31
CA PRO A 58 -22.85 -15.40 36.04
C PRO A 58 -23.12 -16.73 35.34
N GLU A 59 -23.38 -16.71 34.03
CA GLU A 59 -23.36 -17.93 33.20
C GLU A 59 -21.92 -18.29 32.82
N GLU A 60 -21.50 -19.51 33.16
CA GLU A 60 -20.19 -20.05 32.78
C GLU A 60 -20.11 -20.41 31.28
N ALA A 61 -18.98 -20.10 30.67
CA ALA A 61 -18.69 -20.45 29.29
C ALA A 61 -18.42 -21.96 29.13
N THR A 62 -19.46 -22.74 28.82
CA THR A 62 -19.29 -24.13 28.37
C THR A 62 -18.74 -24.19 26.95
N LEU A 63 -17.54 -24.78 26.80
CA LEU A 63 -16.98 -25.18 25.50
C LEU A 63 -17.87 -26.26 24.87
N GLY A 64 -18.84 -25.82 24.07
CA GLY A 64 -19.78 -26.68 23.37
C GLY A 64 -19.11 -27.50 22.27
N VAL A 65 -18.78 -28.76 22.57
CA VAL A 65 -18.48 -29.78 21.54
C VAL A 65 -19.72 -29.93 20.64
N ASP A 66 -19.56 -29.66 19.35
CA ASP A 66 -20.69 -29.55 18.42
C ASP A 66 -21.43 -30.90 18.27
N ARG A 67 -22.66 -30.97 18.79
CA ARG A 67 -23.60 -32.10 18.68
C ARG A 67 -23.88 -32.52 17.23
N SER A 68 -23.52 -31.71 16.24
CA SER A 68 -23.60 -32.05 14.81
C SER A 68 -22.65 -33.19 14.41
N VAL A 69 -21.47 -33.29 15.03
CA VAL A 69 -20.45 -34.29 14.64
C VAL A 69 -20.85 -35.71 15.06
N MET A 70 -21.39 -35.88 16.28
CA MET A 70 -21.87 -37.21 16.73
C MET A 70 -23.07 -37.74 15.92
N LYS A 71 -23.97 -36.86 15.43
CA LYS A 71 -25.13 -37.32 14.66
C LYS A 71 -24.78 -37.81 13.25
N ALA A 72 -23.69 -37.34 12.65
CA ALA A 72 -23.26 -37.81 11.33
C ALA A 72 -22.73 -39.25 11.38
N SER A 73 -21.95 -39.59 12.42
CA SER A 73 -21.34 -40.93 12.58
C SER A 73 -22.31 -42.05 12.96
N LEU A 74 -23.54 -41.71 13.39
CA LEU A 74 -24.57 -42.69 13.78
C LEU A 74 -25.57 -43.02 12.65
N LEU A 75 -25.56 -42.26 11.55
CA LEU A 75 -26.53 -42.43 10.44
C LEU A 75 -25.94 -43.06 9.17
N PHE A 76 -24.61 -43.06 9.03
CA PHE A 76 -23.92 -43.62 7.86
C PHE A 76 -22.77 -44.52 8.32
N GLY A 77 -22.81 -45.79 7.91
CA GLY A 77 -21.90 -46.83 8.36
C GLY A 77 -20.44 -46.65 7.90
N PRO A 78 -19.53 -47.56 8.29
CA PRO A 78 -18.07 -47.36 8.31
C PRO A 78 -17.37 -47.31 6.92
N GLY A 79 -18.10 -47.06 5.83
CA GLY A 79 -17.56 -46.94 4.48
C GLY A 79 -17.38 -45.50 3.96
N TRP A 80 -17.74 -44.47 4.74
CA TRP A 80 -17.67 -43.07 4.30
C TRP A 80 -16.29 -42.45 4.54
N GLY A 81 -15.66 -41.96 3.47
CA GLY A 81 -14.37 -41.29 3.56
C GLY A 81 -14.46 -39.91 4.20
N SER A 82 -13.35 -39.44 4.79
CA SER A 82 -13.27 -38.10 5.39
C SER A 82 -13.63 -36.96 4.42
N ARG A 83 -13.41 -37.17 3.11
CA ARG A 83 -13.82 -36.25 2.04
C ARG A 83 -15.34 -36.14 1.89
N ASP A 84 -16.09 -37.22 2.07
CA ASP A 84 -17.54 -37.23 1.86
C ASP A 84 -18.28 -36.59 3.04
N LEU A 85 -17.80 -36.82 4.27
CA LEU A 85 -18.25 -36.07 5.44
C LEU A 85 -17.94 -34.57 5.33
N PHE A 86 -16.75 -34.21 4.83
CA PHE A 86 -16.40 -32.81 4.58
C PHE A 86 -17.30 -32.18 3.51
N GLY A 87 -17.65 -32.93 2.45
CA GLY A 87 -18.63 -32.51 1.44
C GLY A 87 -20.02 -32.23 2.01
N LEU A 88 -20.53 -33.09 2.90
CA LEU A 88 -21.83 -32.90 3.58
C LEU A 88 -21.82 -31.76 4.61
N LEU A 89 -20.71 -31.58 5.33
CA LEU A 89 -20.51 -30.43 6.21
C LEU A 89 -20.45 -29.13 5.40
N GLN A 90 -19.73 -29.10 4.27
CA GLN A 90 -19.75 -27.98 3.32
C GLN A 90 -21.16 -27.72 2.76
N LEU A 91 -21.96 -28.76 2.46
CA LEU A 91 -23.32 -28.61 1.93
C LEU A 91 -24.30 -28.02 2.97
N THR A 92 -24.22 -28.51 4.21
CA THR A 92 -25.07 -28.04 5.33
C THR A 92 -24.65 -26.65 5.80
N TRP A 93 -23.34 -26.36 5.79
CA TRP A 93 -22.78 -25.05 6.08
C TRP A 93 -23.13 -24.03 4.98
N ARG A 94 -22.99 -24.39 3.69
CA ARG A 94 -23.49 -23.59 2.56
C ARG A 94 -24.99 -23.32 2.72
N ARG A 95 -25.81 -24.31 3.09
CA ARG A 95 -27.24 -24.09 3.40
C ARG A 95 -27.46 -23.09 4.54
N ARG A 96 -26.66 -23.13 5.61
CA ARG A 96 -26.75 -22.15 6.73
C ARG A 96 -26.36 -20.74 6.29
N VAL A 97 -25.33 -20.56 5.46
CA VAL A 97 -24.94 -19.24 4.92
C VAL A 97 -25.95 -18.73 3.90
N TYR A 98 -26.39 -19.57 2.95
CA TYR A 98 -27.49 -19.22 2.05
C TYR A 98 -28.75 -18.81 2.83
N ALA A 99 -29.08 -19.48 3.95
CA ALA A 99 -30.19 -19.06 4.81
C ALA A 99 -29.94 -17.71 5.51
N ARG A 100 -28.74 -17.50 6.09
CA ARG A 100 -28.38 -16.29 6.85
C ARG A 100 -28.21 -15.04 5.98
N VAL A 101 -27.86 -15.20 4.69
CA VAL A 101 -27.85 -14.11 3.71
C VAL A 101 -29.25 -13.89 3.12
N ARG A 102 -30.03 -14.95 2.87
CA ARG A 102 -31.42 -14.83 2.36
C ARG A 102 -32.36 -14.10 3.33
N THR A 103 -32.07 -14.08 4.64
CA THR A 103 -32.81 -13.27 5.63
C THR A 103 -32.62 -11.76 5.50
N LYS A 104 -31.74 -11.26 4.60
CA LYS A 104 -31.61 -9.82 4.29
C LYS A 104 -32.34 -9.36 3.01
N VAL A 105 -33.17 -10.21 2.40
CA VAL A 105 -33.96 -9.86 1.21
C VAL A 105 -35.43 -9.64 1.61
N PRO A 106 -36.09 -8.54 1.19
CA PRO A 106 -37.53 -8.37 1.42
C PRO A 106 -38.33 -9.49 0.75
N ARG A 107 -39.34 -10.02 1.43
CA ARG A 107 -40.28 -10.97 0.83
C ARG A 107 -41.12 -10.26 -0.23
N VAL A 108 -40.84 -10.55 -1.51
CA VAL A 108 -41.74 -10.20 -2.62
C VAL A 108 -43.04 -10.99 -2.46
N GLY A 109 -44.18 -10.31 -2.61
CA GLY A 109 -45.51 -10.90 -2.43
C GLY A 109 -45.89 -11.94 -3.50
N PRO A 110 -46.96 -12.73 -3.25
CA PRO A 110 -47.41 -13.77 -4.17
C PRO A 110 -48.01 -13.14 -5.44
N GLY A 111 -47.25 -13.19 -6.54
CA GLY A 111 -47.63 -12.61 -7.84
C GLY A 111 -46.44 -12.26 -8.72
N GLY A 112 -45.25 -12.05 -8.14
CA GLY A 112 -44.02 -11.92 -8.91
C GLY A 112 -43.59 -13.26 -9.50
N GLN A 113 -43.50 -13.34 -10.84
CA GLN A 113 -42.90 -14.48 -11.53
C GLN A 113 -41.49 -14.73 -10.96
N SER A 114 -41.21 -15.97 -10.57
CA SER A 114 -39.87 -16.37 -10.16
C SER A 114 -38.96 -16.33 -11.39
N ARG A 115 -38.27 -15.21 -11.59
CA ARG A 115 -37.09 -15.16 -12.47
C ARG A 115 -36.05 -16.11 -11.90
N ALA A 116 -36.08 -17.36 -12.36
CA ALA A 116 -34.89 -18.20 -12.36
C ALA A 116 -33.79 -17.39 -13.05
N VAL A 117 -32.75 -17.04 -12.30
CA VAL A 117 -31.61 -16.30 -12.85
C VAL A 117 -30.98 -17.23 -13.87
N SER A 118 -31.01 -16.83 -15.14
CA SER A 118 -30.58 -17.68 -16.24
C SER A 118 -29.08 -17.93 -16.19
N ILE A 119 -28.69 -19.14 -16.61
CA ILE A 119 -27.31 -19.62 -16.66
C ILE A 119 -26.47 -18.76 -17.65
N ASP A 120 -27.12 -18.01 -18.53
CA ASP A 120 -26.53 -17.01 -19.45
C ASP A 120 -25.82 -15.81 -18.80
N ARG A 121 -25.88 -15.64 -17.47
CA ARG A 121 -25.17 -14.53 -16.80
C ARG A 121 -23.66 -14.74 -16.61
N ALA A 122 -23.11 -15.90 -16.96
CA ALA A 122 -21.68 -16.14 -16.81
C ALA A 122 -20.88 -15.17 -17.70
N PRO A 123 -19.99 -14.31 -17.14
CA PRO A 123 -19.19 -13.41 -17.95
C PRO A 123 -18.35 -14.26 -18.90
N HIS A 124 -18.38 -13.92 -20.19
CA HIS A 124 -17.64 -14.67 -21.19
C HIS A 124 -16.13 -14.51 -20.98
N ALA A 125 -15.37 -15.56 -21.32
CA ALA A 125 -13.92 -15.51 -21.28
C ALA A 125 -13.43 -14.44 -22.28
N PRO A 126 -12.64 -13.45 -21.86
CA PRO A 126 -12.07 -12.48 -22.79
C PRO A 126 -11.00 -13.13 -23.66
N VAL A 127 -10.78 -12.55 -24.85
CA VAL A 127 -9.64 -12.91 -25.70
C VAL A 127 -8.37 -12.32 -25.07
N LEU A 128 -7.59 -13.16 -24.38
CA LEU A 128 -6.29 -12.78 -23.81
C LEU A 128 -5.17 -12.90 -24.87
N ARG A 129 -4.15 -12.04 -24.76
CA ARG A 129 -2.94 -12.04 -25.61
C ARG A 129 -2.35 -13.45 -25.73
N ALA A 130 -1.80 -13.84 -26.88
CA ALA A 130 -1.21 -15.17 -27.04
C ALA A 130 0.09 -15.38 -26.24
N ARG A 131 0.90 -14.31 -26.09
CA ARG A 131 2.20 -14.32 -25.39
C ARG A 131 2.17 -13.40 -24.16
N PRO A 132 3.02 -13.63 -23.14
CA PRO A 132 3.05 -12.81 -21.93
C PRO A 132 3.82 -11.49 -22.15
N THR A 133 3.27 -10.57 -22.93
CA THR A 133 3.90 -9.28 -23.30
C THR A 133 3.53 -8.12 -22.39
N ILE A 134 2.68 -8.32 -21.38
CA ILE A 134 2.47 -7.30 -20.34
C ILE A 134 3.57 -7.44 -19.30
N VAL A 135 4.38 -6.39 -19.15
CA VAL A 135 5.36 -6.23 -18.09
C VAL A 135 4.70 -5.45 -16.95
N HIS A 136 4.96 -5.86 -15.71
CA HIS A 136 4.81 -5.03 -14.52
C HIS A 136 6.19 -4.88 -13.87
N LEU A 137 6.61 -3.64 -13.66
CA LEU A 137 7.83 -3.28 -12.94
C LEU A 137 7.43 -2.67 -11.59
N ASP A 138 8.12 -3.07 -10.52
CA ASP A 138 7.86 -2.65 -9.15
C ASP A 138 9.19 -2.43 -8.41
N ALA A 139 9.38 -1.24 -7.82
CA ALA A 139 10.60 -0.86 -7.13
C ALA A 139 10.60 -1.33 -5.66
N ASP A 140 11.58 -2.18 -5.33
CA ASP A 140 11.57 -2.96 -4.10
C ASP A 140 11.74 -2.10 -2.84
N ALA A 141 10.71 -2.05 -1.99
CA ALA A 141 10.69 -1.23 -0.77
C ALA A 141 11.08 0.24 -1.03
N PHE A 142 10.59 0.78 -2.15
CA PHE A 142 11.10 1.96 -2.85
C PHE A 142 11.65 3.10 -1.98
N PHE A 143 10.84 3.74 -1.13
CA PHE A 143 11.34 4.88 -0.34
C PHE A 143 12.49 4.48 0.59
N ALA A 144 12.40 3.33 1.26
CA ALA A 144 13.49 2.85 2.11
C ALA A 144 14.76 2.52 1.29
N ALA A 145 14.59 1.97 0.09
CA ALA A 145 15.70 1.70 -0.82
C ALA A 145 16.39 2.99 -1.32
N VAL A 146 15.64 4.06 -1.65
CA VAL A 146 16.21 5.39 -1.96
C VAL A 146 17.03 5.92 -0.79
N GLU A 147 16.49 5.84 0.43
CA GLU A 147 17.16 6.31 1.65
C GLU A 147 18.45 5.51 1.92
N GLN A 148 18.41 4.17 1.81
CA GLN A 148 19.59 3.31 1.96
C GLN A 148 20.61 3.46 0.82
N HIS A 149 20.17 3.83 -0.39
CA HIS A 149 21.07 4.13 -1.50
C HIS A 149 21.84 5.42 -1.22
N GLN A 150 21.15 6.50 -0.85
CA GLN A 150 21.75 7.83 -0.63
C GLN A 150 22.49 7.99 0.69
N ARG A 151 22.14 7.20 1.72
CA ARG A 151 22.72 7.27 3.07
C ARG A 151 23.38 5.91 3.39
N PRO A 152 24.64 5.70 2.97
CA PRO A 152 25.26 4.37 3.00
C PRO A 152 25.30 3.73 4.40
N SER A 153 25.31 4.53 5.48
CA SER A 153 25.23 4.04 6.87
C SER A 153 23.89 3.38 7.25
N LEU A 154 22.87 3.44 6.38
CA LEU A 154 21.56 2.80 6.56
C LEU A 154 21.44 1.42 5.89
N ARG A 155 22.39 1.03 5.05
CA ARG A 155 22.38 -0.25 4.33
C ARG A 155 22.51 -1.42 5.32
N GLY A 156 21.66 -2.44 5.21
CA GLY A 156 21.65 -3.58 6.14
C GLY A 156 21.04 -3.26 7.52
N ARG A 157 20.44 -2.08 7.70
CA ARG A 157 19.78 -1.67 8.95
C ARG A 157 18.27 -1.57 8.78
N PRO A 158 17.47 -1.85 9.83
CA PRO A 158 16.04 -1.54 9.82
C PRO A 158 15.80 -0.04 9.64
N VAL A 159 15.26 0.33 8.48
CA VAL A 159 14.77 1.69 8.15
C VAL A 159 13.25 1.68 8.05
N LEU A 160 12.62 2.70 8.65
CA LEU A 160 11.21 3.05 8.50
C LEU A 160 11.11 4.46 7.91
N VAL A 161 10.41 4.60 6.78
CA VAL A 161 10.11 5.90 6.18
C VAL A 161 8.69 6.32 6.56
N GLY A 162 8.52 7.53 7.10
CA GLY A 162 7.21 8.07 7.46
C GLY A 162 7.30 9.36 8.28
N GLY A 163 6.15 9.94 8.62
CA GLY A 163 6.10 11.11 9.51
C GLY A 163 6.61 10.79 10.91
N VAL A 164 6.97 11.83 11.67
CA VAL A 164 7.44 11.71 13.07
C VAL A 164 6.36 12.01 14.12
N GLY A 165 5.22 12.60 13.72
CA GLY A 165 4.12 12.94 14.63
C GLY A 165 3.42 11.72 15.27
N PRO A 166 2.69 11.89 16.37
CA PRO A 166 2.08 10.80 17.16
C PRO A 166 1.09 9.94 16.37
N ARG A 167 0.49 10.49 15.30
CA ARG A 167 -0.51 9.81 14.46
C ARG A 167 0.05 9.32 13.12
N SER A 168 1.37 9.38 12.95
CA SER A 168 2.07 8.94 11.75
C SER A 168 1.94 7.43 11.50
N VAL A 169 2.02 7.08 10.21
CA VAL A 169 2.10 5.70 9.74
C VAL A 169 3.41 5.49 8.95
N VAL A 170 3.87 4.25 8.92
CA VAL A 170 4.97 3.83 8.06
C VAL A 170 4.51 3.92 6.60
N ALA A 171 5.12 4.80 5.81
CA ALA A 171 4.93 4.83 4.36
C ALA A 171 5.63 3.61 3.73
N THR A 172 6.88 3.36 4.11
CA THR A 172 7.66 2.20 3.65
C THR A 172 8.53 1.65 4.76
N ALA A 173 8.46 0.33 4.96
CA ALA A 173 9.44 -0.42 5.74
C ALA A 173 10.45 -1.09 4.79
N SER A 174 11.74 -0.94 5.12
CA SER A 174 12.86 -1.74 4.57
C SER A 174 12.67 -3.24 4.78
N TYR A 175 13.38 -4.08 4.03
CA TYR A 175 13.31 -5.54 4.23
C TYR A 175 13.80 -5.96 5.61
N GLU A 176 14.85 -5.30 6.11
CA GLU A 176 15.41 -5.48 7.44
C GLU A 176 14.39 -5.13 8.54
N ALA A 177 13.56 -4.08 8.36
CA ALA A 177 12.46 -3.79 9.28
C ALA A 177 11.28 -4.77 9.15
N ARG A 178 10.98 -5.26 7.94
CA ARG A 178 9.92 -6.25 7.68
C ARG A 178 10.16 -7.59 8.38
N GLN A 179 11.42 -7.98 8.60
CA GLN A 179 11.79 -9.18 9.37
C GLN A 179 11.26 -9.14 10.82
N TYR A 180 11.20 -7.95 11.43
CA TYR A 180 10.62 -7.74 12.76
C TYR A 180 9.09 -7.55 12.74
N GLY A 181 8.45 -7.70 11.57
CA GLY A 181 7.00 -7.60 11.41
C GLY A 181 6.47 -6.19 11.12
N ALA A 182 7.32 -5.16 11.02
CA ALA A 182 6.89 -3.83 10.57
C ALA A 182 6.43 -3.84 9.10
N ARG A 183 5.39 -3.06 8.79
CA ARG A 183 4.74 -3.03 7.46
C ARG A 183 4.31 -1.62 7.10
N SER A 184 4.17 -1.33 5.81
CA SER A 184 3.51 -0.11 5.34
C SER A 184 2.06 -0.01 5.89
N ALA A 185 1.61 1.23 6.09
CA ALA A 185 0.35 1.60 6.75
C ALA A 185 0.21 1.16 8.23
N MET A 186 1.23 0.55 8.85
CA MET A 186 1.27 0.34 10.29
C MET A 186 1.49 1.68 11.03
N PRO A 187 0.85 1.92 12.20
CA PRO A 187 1.18 3.06 13.05
C PRO A 187 2.68 3.09 13.38
N MET A 188 3.33 4.24 13.24
CA MET A 188 4.78 4.37 13.41
C MET A 188 5.24 3.93 14.80
N GLU A 189 4.47 4.28 15.83
CA GLU A 189 4.70 3.89 17.22
C GLU A 189 4.66 2.35 17.41
N GLN A 190 3.74 1.64 16.74
CA GLN A 190 3.68 0.19 16.74
C GLN A 190 4.88 -0.42 15.99
N ALA A 191 5.25 0.12 14.83
CA ALA A 191 6.40 -0.36 14.08
C ALA A 191 7.71 -0.19 14.87
N ARG A 192 7.88 0.94 15.57
CA ARG A 192 9.02 1.18 16.47
C ARG A 192 9.07 0.24 17.68
N ARG A 193 7.92 -0.21 18.20
CA ARG A 193 7.86 -1.24 19.26
C ARG A 193 8.25 -2.64 18.79
N LEU A 194 7.99 -2.96 17.53
CA LEU A 194 8.31 -4.27 16.95
C LEU A 194 9.79 -4.39 16.58
N CYS A 195 10.40 -3.31 16.08
CA CYS A 195 11.78 -3.32 15.61
C CYS A 195 12.81 -3.03 16.73
N PRO A 196 14.10 -3.37 16.54
CA PRO A 196 15.15 -3.09 17.52
C PRO A 196 15.37 -1.58 17.78
N PRO A 197 15.95 -1.19 18.93
CA PRO A 197 16.31 0.22 19.21
C PRO A 197 17.26 0.87 18.21
N SER A 198 17.99 0.07 17.40
CA SER A 198 18.88 0.53 16.33
C SER A 198 18.17 0.93 15.03
N THR A 199 16.84 0.77 14.97
CA THR A 199 15.98 1.13 13.83
C THR A 199 15.99 2.64 13.58
N VAL A 200 16.24 3.02 12.33
CA VAL A 200 16.24 4.43 11.91
C VAL A 200 14.87 4.80 11.35
N VAL A 201 14.31 5.91 11.82
CA VAL A 201 13.12 6.53 11.24
C VAL A 201 13.57 7.76 10.46
N VAL A 202 13.13 7.88 9.20
CA VAL A 202 13.45 9.02 8.33
C VAL A 202 12.19 9.63 7.73
N VAL A 203 12.17 10.96 7.62
CA VAL A 203 11.07 11.70 7.00
C VAL A 203 11.06 11.52 5.47
N PRO A 204 9.88 11.47 4.81
CA PRO A 204 9.78 11.29 3.37
C PRO A 204 10.38 12.45 2.56
N ARG A 205 11.32 12.15 1.65
CA ARG A 205 11.91 13.12 0.70
C ARG A 205 11.34 12.95 -0.71
N PHE A 206 10.08 13.36 -0.89
CA PHE A 206 9.32 13.12 -2.14
C PHE A 206 10.01 13.62 -3.42
N ALA A 207 10.77 14.71 -3.40
CA ALA A 207 11.53 15.17 -4.56
C ALA A 207 12.56 14.11 -5.02
N ALA A 208 13.30 13.50 -4.09
CA ALA A 208 14.18 12.38 -4.39
C ALA A 208 13.39 11.19 -4.95
N TYR A 209 12.27 10.84 -4.34
CA TYR A 209 11.46 9.71 -4.80
C TYR A 209 10.94 9.91 -6.23
N SER A 210 10.55 11.12 -6.61
CA SER A 210 10.17 11.45 -7.99
C SER A 210 11.35 11.34 -8.97
N ALA A 211 12.56 11.81 -8.59
CA ALA A 211 13.73 11.72 -9.45
C ALA A 211 14.20 10.26 -9.67
N TYR A 212 14.16 9.42 -8.63
CA TYR A 212 14.44 7.98 -8.76
C TYR A 212 13.38 7.27 -9.61
N SER A 213 12.10 7.60 -9.41
CA SER A 213 10.99 7.09 -10.22
C SER A 213 11.19 7.37 -11.70
N ALA A 214 11.49 8.63 -12.06
CA ALA A 214 11.69 9.02 -13.46
C ALA A 214 12.79 8.19 -14.15
N ARG A 215 13.90 7.90 -13.46
CA ARG A 215 14.99 7.04 -13.98
C ARG A 215 14.59 5.56 -14.08
N ILE A 216 13.80 5.04 -13.15
CA ILE A 216 13.27 3.68 -13.21
C ILE A 216 12.28 3.52 -14.39
N MET A 217 11.35 4.47 -14.54
CA MET A 217 10.36 4.44 -15.63
C MET A 217 11.00 4.65 -17.01
N ALA A 218 12.13 5.36 -17.09
CA ALA A 218 12.89 5.50 -18.33
C ALA A 218 13.34 4.14 -18.91
N ALA A 219 13.69 3.16 -18.07
CA ALA A 219 14.08 1.83 -18.53
C ALA A 219 12.94 1.05 -19.23
N LEU A 220 11.67 1.36 -18.94
CA LEU A 220 10.53 0.85 -19.70
C LEU A 220 10.33 1.61 -21.02
N ARG A 221 10.50 2.94 -20.98
CA ARG A 221 10.36 3.82 -22.15
C ARG A 221 11.44 3.60 -23.21
N GLU A 222 12.61 3.11 -22.83
CA GLU A 222 13.65 2.62 -23.76
C GLU A 222 13.20 1.38 -24.57
N VAL A 223 12.10 0.71 -24.18
CA VAL A 223 11.56 -0.49 -24.86
C VAL A 223 10.22 -0.23 -25.55
N THR A 224 9.33 0.56 -24.96
CA THR A 224 7.98 0.82 -25.51
C THR A 224 7.44 2.16 -25.02
N GLU A 225 6.68 2.85 -25.87
CA GLU A 225 5.92 4.04 -25.48
C GLU A 225 4.67 3.70 -24.67
N LEU A 226 4.19 2.45 -24.77
CA LEU A 226 3.01 1.95 -24.06
C LEU A 226 3.33 1.65 -22.60
N VAL A 227 3.60 2.69 -21.81
CA VAL A 227 3.87 2.63 -20.36
C VAL A 227 2.76 3.34 -19.59
N GLU A 228 2.21 2.66 -18.58
CA GLU A 228 1.19 3.16 -17.65
C GLU A 228 1.77 3.20 -16.22
N PRO A 229 2.20 4.38 -15.74
CA PRO A 229 2.54 4.56 -14.34
C PRO A 229 1.29 4.36 -13.46
N VAL A 230 1.36 3.40 -12.54
CA VAL A 230 0.28 3.14 -11.56
C VAL A 230 0.55 3.90 -10.27
N SER A 231 1.83 4.01 -9.90
CA SER A 231 2.36 4.68 -8.73
C SER A 231 3.75 5.25 -9.04
N ILE A 232 4.37 5.92 -8.08
CA ILE A 232 5.76 6.41 -8.17
C ILE A 232 6.78 5.26 -8.23
N ASP A 233 6.43 4.08 -7.73
CA ASP A 233 7.26 2.87 -7.65
C ASP A 233 6.86 1.74 -8.60
N GLU A 234 5.71 1.81 -9.27
CA GLU A 234 5.21 0.75 -10.15
C GLU A 234 4.54 1.23 -11.45
N ALA A 235 4.78 0.49 -12.52
CA ALA A 235 4.17 0.72 -13.83
C ALA A 235 3.91 -0.58 -14.60
N PHE A 236 2.89 -0.55 -15.45
CA PHE A 236 2.70 -1.54 -16.51
C PHE A 236 3.33 -1.07 -17.82
N ALA A 237 3.78 -2.01 -18.65
CA ALA A 237 4.12 -1.73 -20.04
C ALA A 237 3.64 -2.85 -20.96
N ASP A 238 3.21 -2.53 -22.19
CA ASP A 238 2.97 -3.54 -23.24
C ASP A 238 4.13 -3.53 -24.24
N VAL A 239 4.91 -4.61 -24.23
CA VAL A 239 6.07 -4.77 -25.13
C VAL A 239 5.72 -5.52 -26.41
N ALA A 240 4.44 -5.82 -26.68
CA ALA A 240 4.02 -6.59 -27.85
C ALA A 240 4.53 -6.02 -29.19
N GLY A 241 4.54 -4.69 -29.35
CA GLY A 241 5.06 -4.03 -30.55
C GLY A 241 6.59 -3.99 -30.65
N ALA A 242 7.30 -4.25 -29.54
CA ALA A 242 8.77 -4.19 -29.45
C ALA A 242 9.45 -5.57 -29.52
N VAL A 243 8.67 -6.67 -29.65
CA VAL A 243 9.18 -8.04 -29.60
C VAL A 243 8.68 -8.88 -30.78
N GLY A 244 9.59 -9.64 -31.39
CA GLY A 244 9.26 -10.63 -32.41
C GLY A 244 8.77 -11.96 -31.81
N PRO A 245 8.21 -12.89 -32.61
CA PRO A 245 7.74 -14.19 -32.14
C PRO A 245 8.80 -14.99 -31.37
N GLU A 246 10.05 -14.96 -31.84
CA GLU A 246 11.20 -15.68 -31.26
C GLU A 246 11.92 -14.91 -30.13
N THR A 247 11.47 -13.69 -29.77
CA THR A 247 12.14 -12.92 -28.72
C THR A 247 11.98 -13.60 -27.37
N ASP A 248 13.10 -13.94 -26.73
CA ASP A 248 13.14 -14.38 -25.34
C ASP A 248 12.72 -13.25 -24.39
N LEU A 249 11.50 -13.38 -23.87
CA LEU A 249 10.88 -12.45 -22.93
C LEU A 249 11.55 -12.48 -21.55
N ARG A 250 12.19 -13.59 -21.16
CA ARG A 250 12.97 -13.67 -19.92
C ARG A 250 14.25 -12.86 -20.05
N ALA A 251 15.00 -13.04 -21.13
CA ALA A 251 16.19 -12.21 -21.41
C ALA A 251 15.83 -10.72 -21.52
N LEU A 252 14.72 -10.37 -22.18
CA LEU A 252 14.23 -8.98 -22.22
C LEU A 252 13.96 -8.43 -20.82
N ALA A 253 13.24 -9.17 -19.98
CA ALA A 253 12.92 -8.74 -18.62
C ALA A 253 14.17 -8.59 -17.73
N HIS A 254 15.18 -9.45 -17.89
CA HIS A 254 16.48 -9.27 -17.22
C HIS A 254 17.18 -7.98 -17.67
N ARG A 255 17.22 -7.69 -18.99
CA ARG A 255 17.79 -6.43 -19.51
C ARG A 255 17.08 -5.19 -18.96
N ILE A 256 15.75 -5.15 -18.95
CA ILE A 256 14.99 -4.02 -18.41
C ILE A 256 15.29 -3.82 -16.92
N ARG A 257 15.34 -4.90 -16.15
CA ARG A 257 15.69 -4.87 -14.72
C ARG A 257 17.10 -4.34 -14.47
N GLU A 258 18.08 -4.85 -15.20
CA GLU A 258 19.48 -4.41 -15.11
C GLU A 258 19.60 -2.94 -15.51
N ARG A 259 18.94 -2.52 -16.57
CA ARG A 259 18.89 -1.13 -17.03
C ARG A 259 18.27 -0.18 -16.00
N ALA A 260 17.14 -0.57 -15.40
CA ALA A 260 16.53 0.20 -14.32
C ALA A 260 17.46 0.32 -13.09
N ARG A 261 18.23 -0.74 -12.78
CA ARG A 261 19.23 -0.74 -11.70
C ARG A 261 20.45 0.11 -12.03
N GLU A 262 20.93 0.14 -13.28
CA GLU A 262 21.98 1.05 -13.73
C GLU A 262 21.57 2.52 -13.59
N LEU A 263 20.34 2.85 -14.03
CA LEU A 263 19.83 4.22 -14.06
C LEU A 263 19.47 4.78 -12.68
N SER A 264 19.17 3.92 -11.69
CA SER A 264 18.67 4.31 -10.37
C SER A 264 19.52 3.88 -9.18
N GLY A 265 20.41 2.89 -9.34
CA GLY A 265 21.09 2.20 -8.25
C GLY A 265 20.21 1.26 -7.42
N LEU A 266 18.91 1.16 -7.70
CA LEU A 266 17.94 0.44 -6.87
C LEU A 266 17.59 -0.97 -7.39
N PRO A 267 17.21 -1.90 -6.50
CA PRO A 267 16.56 -3.14 -6.91
C PRO A 267 15.14 -2.88 -7.42
N VAL A 268 14.79 -3.50 -8.55
CA VAL A 268 13.43 -3.57 -9.06
C VAL A 268 13.09 -5.02 -9.39
N SER A 269 11.81 -5.38 -9.23
CA SER A 269 11.27 -6.70 -9.54
C SER A 269 10.35 -6.63 -10.74
N LEU A 270 10.50 -7.56 -11.68
CA LEU A 270 9.70 -7.60 -12.91
C LEU A 270 8.87 -8.87 -13.04
N GLY A 271 7.63 -8.70 -13.47
CA GLY A 271 6.67 -9.76 -13.75
C GLY A 271 6.12 -9.64 -15.16
N LEU A 272 6.06 -10.76 -15.88
CA LEU A 272 5.48 -10.83 -17.22
C LEU A 272 4.31 -11.82 -17.27
N GLY A 273 3.22 -11.41 -17.90
CA GLY A 273 2.00 -12.21 -18.07
C GLY A 273 1.17 -11.78 -19.28
N ARG A 274 0.09 -12.49 -19.59
CA ARG A 274 -0.80 -12.15 -20.73
C ARG A 274 -1.75 -10.99 -20.41
N SER A 275 -1.86 -10.66 -19.13
CA SER A 275 -2.70 -9.59 -18.57
C SER A 275 -1.98 -8.84 -17.46
N LYS A 276 -2.49 -7.64 -17.12
CA LYS A 276 -1.99 -6.83 -16.00
C LYS A 276 -2.05 -7.57 -14.66
N LEU A 277 -3.17 -8.26 -14.38
CA LEU A 277 -3.31 -9.09 -13.19
C LEU A 277 -2.17 -10.11 -13.05
N VAL A 278 -1.91 -10.91 -14.10
CA VAL A 278 -0.87 -11.96 -14.04
C VAL A 278 0.52 -11.34 -13.95
N ALA A 279 0.81 -10.28 -14.72
CA ALA A 279 2.09 -9.58 -14.66
C ALA A 279 2.38 -9.01 -13.26
N LYS A 280 1.39 -8.38 -12.60
CA LYS A 280 1.53 -7.84 -11.23
C LYS A 280 1.73 -8.93 -10.17
N LEU A 281 0.99 -10.03 -10.29
CA LEU A 281 1.20 -11.19 -9.40
C LEU A 281 2.58 -11.82 -9.62
N ALA A 282 3.05 -11.89 -10.86
CA ALA A 282 4.36 -12.39 -11.21
C ALA A 282 5.49 -11.53 -10.62
N SER A 283 5.38 -10.20 -10.67
CA SER A 283 6.41 -9.31 -10.10
C SER A 283 6.47 -9.42 -8.57
N GLU A 284 5.32 -9.51 -7.90
CA GLU A 284 5.26 -9.72 -6.44
C GLU A 284 5.91 -11.06 -6.04
N ALA A 285 5.63 -12.13 -6.80
CA ALA A 285 6.26 -13.43 -6.63
C ALA A 285 7.76 -13.45 -7.01
N ALA A 286 8.27 -12.40 -7.67
CA ALA A 286 9.68 -12.23 -8.00
C ALA A 286 10.46 -11.39 -6.98
N LYS A 287 9.81 -10.78 -5.98
CA LYS A 287 10.50 -9.92 -5.00
C LYS A 287 11.40 -10.71 -4.06
N PRO A 288 12.59 -10.18 -3.68
CA PRO A 288 13.20 -8.93 -4.13
C PRO A 288 14.15 -9.10 -5.33
N GLY A 289 14.21 -8.09 -6.21
CA GLY A 289 15.17 -7.98 -7.32
C GLY A 289 15.04 -9.03 -8.43
N GLY A 290 13.95 -9.78 -8.49
CA GLY A 290 13.80 -10.93 -9.38
C GLY A 290 13.10 -10.65 -10.70
N VAL A 291 12.98 -11.70 -11.51
CA VAL A 291 12.24 -11.73 -12.77
C VAL A 291 11.39 -12.99 -12.85
N ARG A 292 10.07 -12.85 -13.01
CA ARG A 292 9.15 -13.96 -13.24
C ARG A 292 8.35 -13.73 -14.52
N VAL A 293 8.61 -14.55 -15.54
CA VAL A 293 7.72 -14.71 -16.70
C VAL A 293 6.75 -15.85 -16.39
N VAL A 294 5.45 -15.67 -16.61
CA VAL A 294 4.43 -16.71 -16.55
C VAL A 294 3.99 -17.03 -17.98
N GLY A 295 4.23 -18.25 -18.45
CA GLY A 295 3.83 -18.69 -19.77
C GLY A 295 2.30 -18.88 -19.89
N ALA A 296 1.78 -18.91 -21.12
CA ALA A 296 0.35 -19.04 -21.36
C ALA A 296 -0.26 -20.31 -20.76
N ASP A 297 0.48 -21.41 -20.82
CA ASP A 297 0.09 -22.72 -20.28
C ASP A 297 0.35 -22.84 -18.77
N ASP A 298 1.17 -21.94 -18.20
CA ASP A 298 1.52 -21.91 -16.78
C ASP A 298 0.54 -21.09 -15.93
N GLU A 299 -0.30 -20.23 -16.53
CA GLU A 299 -1.11 -19.25 -15.78
C GLU A 299 -2.03 -19.90 -14.75
N ASP A 300 -2.66 -21.03 -15.07
CA ASP A 300 -3.51 -21.77 -14.13
C ASP A 300 -2.69 -22.36 -12.98
N ALA A 301 -1.56 -23.01 -13.26
CA ALA A 301 -0.69 -23.57 -12.24
C ALA A 301 -0.10 -22.48 -11.33
N PHE A 302 0.24 -21.32 -11.89
CA PHE A 302 0.72 -20.16 -11.14
C PHE A 302 -0.35 -19.54 -10.26
N LEU A 303 -1.59 -19.41 -10.76
CA LEU A 303 -2.66 -18.72 -10.04
C LEU A 303 -3.27 -19.57 -8.91
N LEU A 304 -3.53 -20.86 -9.16
CA LEU A 304 -4.41 -21.68 -8.30
C LEU A 304 -3.93 -21.82 -6.85
N ASP A 305 -2.61 -21.95 -6.65
CA ASP A 305 -1.98 -22.14 -5.34
C ASP A 305 -1.84 -20.82 -4.55
N LEU A 306 -2.07 -19.66 -5.17
CA LEU A 306 -1.97 -18.38 -4.48
C LEU A 306 -3.07 -18.24 -3.41
N PRO A 307 -2.78 -17.59 -2.26
CA PRO A 307 -3.82 -17.20 -1.33
C PRO A 307 -4.73 -16.16 -2.00
N VAL A 308 -6.04 -16.22 -1.74
CA VAL A 308 -7.05 -15.35 -2.37
C VAL A 308 -6.78 -13.86 -2.15
N ARG A 309 -6.10 -13.52 -1.04
CA ARG A 309 -5.66 -12.17 -0.67
C ARG A 309 -4.48 -11.64 -1.52
N ALA A 310 -3.81 -12.48 -2.32
CA ALA A 310 -2.81 -12.02 -3.28
C ALA A 310 -3.46 -11.38 -4.52
N LEU A 311 -4.68 -11.78 -4.88
CA LEU A 311 -5.39 -11.27 -6.06
C LEU A 311 -5.60 -9.76 -5.97
N TRP A 312 -5.15 -9.04 -6.99
CA TRP A 312 -5.28 -7.59 -7.07
C TRP A 312 -6.77 -7.18 -7.07
N GLY A 313 -7.18 -6.45 -6.03
CA GLY A 313 -8.58 -6.09 -5.76
C GLY A 313 -9.21 -6.82 -4.55
N VAL A 314 -8.57 -7.86 -4.00
CA VAL A 314 -9.06 -8.58 -2.80
C VAL A 314 -8.44 -8.01 -1.53
N GLY A 315 -9.00 -6.90 -1.05
CA GLY A 315 -8.61 -6.28 0.22
C GLY A 315 -9.00 -7.12 1.46
N PRO A 316 -8.52 -6.77 2.67
CA PRO A 316 -8.74 -7.54 3.90
C PRO A 316 -10.22 -7.83 4.22
N VAL A 317 -11.13 -6.88 3.94
CA VAL A 317 -12.57 -7.05 4.16
C VAL A 317 -13.16 -8.10 3.21
N SER A 318 -12.78 -8.07 1.94
CA SER A 318 -13.20 -9.07 0.95
C SER A 318 -12.61 -10.45 1.27
N ALA A 319 -11.34 -10.50 1.67
CA ALA A 319 -10.67 -11.73 2.09
C ALA A 319 -11.36 -12.36 3.32
N ALA A 320 -11.75 -11.58 4.33
CA ALA A 320 -12.47 -12.08 5.50
C ALA A 320 -13.84 -12.67 5.13
N ARG A 321 -14.62 -12.00 4.27
CA ARG A 321 -15.90 -12.52 3.75
C ARG A 321 -15.73 -13.80 2.93
N LEU A 322 -14.59 -13.99 2.27
CA LEU A 322 -14.26 -15.21 1.52
C LEU A 322 -13.76 -16.32 2.45
N ASP A 323 -12.97 -16.01 3.49
CA ASP A 323 -12.57 -17.00 4.51
C ASP A 323 -13.77 -17.50 5.32
N GLU A 324 -14.79 -16.67 5.55
CA GLU A 324 -16.09 -17.13 6.05
C GLU A 324 -16.64 -18.26 5.16
N LEU A 325 -16.54 -18.16 3.82
CA LEU A 325 -16.92 -19.21 2.85
C LEU A 325 -15.96 -20.41 2.80
N GLY A 326 -14.91 -20.45 3.61
CA GLY A 326 -13.81 -21.41 3.48
C GLY A 326 -12.98 -21.21 2.22
N VAL A 327 -13.04 -20.05 1.58
CA VAL A 327 -12.28 -19.70 0.37
C VAL A 327 -10.98 -19.01 0.76
N ARG A 328 -9.87 -19.77 0.70
CA ARG A 328 -8.54 -19.31 1.13
C ARG A 328 -7.55 -19.16 0.00
N THR A 329 -7.66 -20.01 -1.02
CA THR A 329 -6.83 -20.03 -2.23
C THR A 329 -7.62 -19.55 -3.45
N VAL A 330 -6.91 -19.22 -4.52
CA VAL A 330 -7.54 -18.96 -5.83
C VAL A 330 -8.24 -20.21 -6.35
N ALA A 331 -7.70 -21.41 -6.10
CA ALA A 331 -8.38 -22.67 -6.40
C ALA A 331 -9.74 -22.79 -5.71
N ASP A 332 -9.84 -22.43 -4.42
CA ASP A 332 -11.12 -22.42 -3.70
C ASP A 332 -12.10 -21.40 -4.31
N LEU A 333 -11.61 -20.22 -4.70
CA LEU A 333 -12.42 -19.16 -5.29
C LEU A 333 -12.96 -19.57 -6.67
N ARG A 334 -12.12 -20.17 -7.52
CA ARG A 334 -12.48 -20.62 -8.86
C ARG A 334 -13.56 -21.71 -8.85
N ARG A 335 -13.60 -22.53 -7.80
CA ARG A 335 -14.65 -23.56 -7.55
C ARG A 335 -15.98 -22.99 -7.02
N GLN A 336 -16.08 -21.70 -6.72
CA GLN A 336 -17.36 -21.10 -6.33
C GLN A 336 -18.25 -20.82 -7.55
N PRO A 337 -19.55 -21.16 -7.51
CA PRO A 337 -20.52 -20.71 -8.50
C PRO A 337 -20.60 -19.18 -8.54
N LEU A 338 -20.84 -18.62 -9.72
CA LEU A 338 -21.00 -17.17 -9.89
C LEU A 338 -22.06 -16.60 -8.95
N ASP A 339 -23.23 -17.22 -8.87
CA ASP A 339 -24.34 -16.78 -7.99
C ASP A 339 -23.93 -16.66 -6.52
N THR A 340 -23.04 -17.53 -6.03
CA THR A 340 -22.51 -17.44 -4.66
C THR A 340 -21.63 -16.20 -4.50
N LEU A 341 -20.81 -15.87 -5.51
CA LEU A 341 -19.96 -14.68 -5.50
C LEU A 341 -20.78 -13.39 -5.64
N LEU A 342 -21.80 -13.37 -6.50
CA LEU A 342 -22.74 -12.24 -6.64
C LEU A 342 -23.49 -11.99 -5.32
N LEU A 343 -23.93 -13.04 -4.63
CA LEU A 343 -24.63 -12.95 -3.35
C LEU A 343 -23.75 -12.38 -2.21
N VAL A 344 -22.46 -12.66 -2.23
CA VAL A 344 -21.51 -12.31 -1.15
C VAL A 344 -20.82 -10.95 -1.38
N ALA A 345 -20.53 -10.60 -2.63
CA ALA A 345 -19.78 -9.40 -3.00
C ALA A 345 -20.58 -8.39 -3.85
N GLY A 346 -21.87 -8.65 -4.11
CA GLY A 346 -22.70 -7.86 -5.02
C GLY A 346 -22.36 -8.12 -6.49
N GLU A 347 -23.17 -7.57 -7.41
CA GLU A 347 -23.06 -7.87 -8.85
C GLU A 347 -21.64 -7.62 -9.40
N ALA A 348 -21.12 -6.40 -9.21
CA ALA A 348 -19.80 -6.00 -9.71
C ALA A 348 -18.66 -6.74 -8.99
N GLY A 349 -18.72 -6.85 -7.66
CA GLY A 349 -17.69 -7.51 -6.86
C GLY A 349 -17.60 -9.01 -7.14
N GLY A 350 -18.75 -9.69 -7.21
CA GLY A 350 -18.82 -11.13 -7.50
C GLY A 350 -18.39 -11.46 -8.93
N THR A 351 -18.80 -10.65 -9.91
CA THR A 351 -18.34 -10.78 -11.31
C THR A 351 -16.83 -10.57 -11.42
N ASN A 352 -16.28 -9.56 -10.73
CA ASN A 352 -14.84 -9.33 -10.71
C ASN A 352 -14.08 -10.51 -10.08
N LEU A 353 -14.51 -10.99 -8.89
CA LEU A 353 -13.93 -12.16 -8.23
C LEU A 353 -13.93 -13.40 -9.15
N TYR A 354 -15.03 -13.64 -9.87
CA TYR A 354 -15.15 -14.75 -10.82
C TYR A 354 -14.13 -14.65 -11.97
N ARG A 355 -13.90 -13.44 -12.51
CA ARG A 355 -12.95 -13.16 -13.59
C ARG A 355 -11.50 -13.30 -13.11
N ILE A 356 -11.11 -12.60 -12.04
CA ILE A 356 -9.71 -12.58 -11.59
C ILE A 356 -9.23 -13.96 -11.08
N ALA A 357 -10.13 -14.80 -10.55
CA ALA A 357 -9.81 -16.19 -10.18
C ALA A 357 -9.48 -17.12 -11.37
N ARG A 358 -9.66 -16.63 -12.60
CA ARG A 358 -9.39 -17.32 -13.88
C ARG A 358 -8.32 -16.59 -14.71
N GLY A 359 -7.63 -15.60 -14.13
CA GLY A 359 -6.67 -14.75 -14.85
C GLY A 359 -7.31 -13.77 -15.86
N TRP A 360 -8.64 -13.68 -15.91
CA TRP A 360 -9.37 -12.93 -16.92
C TRP A 360 -9.31 -11.42 -16.67
N ASP A 361 -8.30 -10.80 -17.25
CA ASP A 361 -8.07 -9.36 -17.22
C ASP A 361 -7.68 -8.88 -18.63
N ASP A 362 -8.64 -8.22 -19.27
CA ASP A 362 -8.60 -7.69 -20.64
C ASP A 362 -8.26 -6.21 -20.71
N ARG A 363 -7.98 -5.57 -19.56
CA ARG A 363 -7.67 -4.13 -19.51
C ARG A 363 -6.38 -3.85 -20.30
N PRO A 364 -6.41 -2.98 -21.33
CA PRO A 364 -5.20 -2.58 -22.05
C PRO A 364 -4.29 -1.76 -21.14
N VAL A 365 -3.01 -1.65 -21.53
CA VAL A 365 -2.12 -0.62 -20.99
C VAL A 365 -2.52 0.72 -21.61
N THR A 366 -2.68 1.75 -20.78
CA THR A 366 -3.22 3.06 -21.13
C THR A 366 -2.24 4.14 -20.69
N THR A 367 -1.67 4.86 -21.65
CA THR A 367 -0.68 5.92 -21.41
C THR A 367 -1.31 7.21 -20.87
N VAL A 368 -2.57 7.50 -21.22
CA VAL A 368 -3.30 8.71 -20.83
C VAL A 368 -4.22 8.43 -19.64
N ARG A 369 -4.14 9.25 -18.58
CA ARG A 369 -5.03 9.14 -17.41
C ARG A 369 -5.61 10.49 -17.00
N GLU A 370 -6.81 10.78 -17.49
CA GLU A 370 -7.61 11.94 -17.07
C GLU A 370 -7.79 11.96 -15.54
N ARG A 371 -7.44 13.07 -14.90
CA ARG A 371 -7.55 13.24 -13.44
C ARG A 371 -8.99 13.61 -13.07
N LYS A 372 -9.68 12.72 -12.37
CA LYS A 372 -11.10 12.90 -11.99
C LYS A 372 -11.32 13.78 -10.75
N SER A 373 -10.26 14.08 -10.00
CA SER A 373 -10.31 14.90 -8.79
C SER A 373 -8.94 15.41 -8.35
N ALA A 374 -8.90 16.60 -7.78
CA ALA A 374 -7.75 17.20 -7.12
C ALA A 374 -8.12 17.59 -5.67
N GLY A 375 -7.25 17.39 -4.70
CA GLY A 375 -7.62 17.65 -3.30
C GLY A 375 -6.50 17.39 -2.30
N ALA A 376 -6.71 17.86 -1.08
CA ALA A 376 -5.79 17.72 0.05
C ALA A 376 -6.53 17.22 1.30
N GLU A 377 -5.78 16.58 2.21
CA GLU A 377 -6.28 16.17 3.50
C GLU A 377 -5.19 16.29 4.56
N HIS A 378 -5.60 16.61 5.78
CA HIS A 378 -4.72 16.79 6.93
C HIS A 378 -5.29 16.06 8.14
N THR A 379 -4.49 15.20 8.75
CA THR A 379 -4.80 14.56 10.04
C THR A 379 -4.09 15.35 11.12
N PHE A 380 -4.85 15.96 12.03
CA PHE A 380 -4.30 16.76 13.12
C PHE A 380 -3.71 15.87 14.21
N ASP A 381 -2.63 16.31 14.85
CA ASP A 381 -1.95 15.58 15.94
C ASP A 381 -2.84 15.43 17.19
N THR A 382 -3.61 16.47 17.50
CA THR A 382 -4.69 16.48 18.49
C THR A 382 -6.04 16.60 17.77
N ASP A 383 -7.11 16.09 18.37
CA ASP A 383 -8.45 16.27 17.80
C ASP A 383 -8.94 17.71 18.02
N LEU A 384 -9.60 18.28 17.01
CA LEU A 384 -10.12 19.64 17.04
C LEU A 384 -11.49 19.68 17.72
N HIS A 385 -11.69 20.68 18.58
CA HIS A 385 -12.91 20.88 19.34
C HIS A 385 -13.54 22.24 19.03
N GLY A 386 -14.88 22.26 18.89
CA GLY A 386 -15.64 23.49 18.66
C GLY A 386 -15.70 23.91 17.19
N ARG A 387 -16.87 24.41 16.76
CA ARG A 387 -17.17 24.70 15.35
C ARG A 387 -16.23 25.75 14.74
N ALA A 388 -15.81 26.75 15.53
CA ALA A 388 -14.90 27.81 15.08
C ALA A 388 -13.49 27.29 14.77
N ALA A 389 -12.90 26.46 15.63
CA ALA A 389 -11.58 25.88 15.40
C ALA A 389 -11.59 24.91 14.20
N ILE A 390 -12.64 24.11 14.04
CA ILE A 390 -12.81 23.21 12.90
C ILE A 390 -12.96 24.00 11.59
N ALA A 391 -13.68 25.13 11.60
CA ALA A 391 -13.81 25.99 10.43
C ALA A 391 -12.47 26.65 10.06
N ALA A 392 -11.77 27.27 11.02
CA ALA A 392 -10.46 27.89 10.77
C ALA A 392 -9.41 26.88 10.29
N ALA A 393 -9.45 25.64 10.79
CA ALA A 393 -8.58 24.56 10.35
C ALA A 393 -8.94 23.99 8.97
N LEU A 394 -10.07 24.38 8.37
CA LEU A 394 -10.43 24.00 7.00
C LEU A 394 -9.62 24.81 5.97
N ASP A 395 -9.38 26.10 6.24
CA ASP A 395 -8.79 27.01 5.24
C ASP A 395 -7.41 26.56 4.74
N PRO A 396 -6.42 26.17 5.59
CA PRO A 396 -5.15 25.63 5.10
C PRO A 396 -5.29 24.34 4.26
N VAL A 397 -6.37 23.58 4.47
CA VAL A 397 -6.69 22.38 3.67
C VAL A 397 -7.33 22.75 2.34
N VAL A 398 -8.11 23.84 2.29
CA VAL A 398 -8.61 24.44 1.05
C VAL A 398 -7.44 24.98 0.22
N ASP A 399 -6.53 25.74 0.83
CA ASP A 399 -5.35 26.32 0.15
C ASP A 399 -4.49 25.21 -0.49
N ALA A 400 -4.19 24.16 0.28
CA ALA A 400 -3.46 23.00 -0.20
C ALA A 400 -4.22 22.18 -1.28
N ALA A 401 -5.55 22.28 -1.34
CA ALA A 401 -6.37 21.69 -2.39
C ALA A 401 -6.43 22.58 -3.65
N LEU A 402 -6.48 23.91 -3.51
CA LEU A 402 -6.47 24.89 -4.60
C LEU A 402 -5.14 24.86 -5.33
N ALA A 403 -4.02 24.90 -4.60
CA ALA A 403 -2.68 24.70 -5.15
C ALA A 403 -2.46 23.31 -5.78
N ARG A 404 -3.40 22.36 -5.63
CA ARG A 404 -3.42 21.07 -6.36
C ARG A 404 -4.42 21.07 -7.52
N LEU A 405 -5.41 21.95 -7.51
CA LEU A 405 -6.31 22.20 -8.62
C LEU A 405 -5.53 22.90 -9.72
N GLU A 406 -4.94 24.07 -9.44
CA GLU A 406 -4.19 24.90 -10.41
C GLU A 406 -3.14 24.13 -11.21
N ARG A 407 -2.38 23.23 -10.56
CA ARG A 407 -1.35 22.40 -11.21
C ARG A 407 -1.88 21.27 -12.09
N HIS A 408 -3.18 21.01 -12.10
CA HIS A 408 -3.75 19.78 -12.67
C HIS A 408 -5.10 19.94 -13.39
N ALA A 409 -5.80 21.07 -13.24
CA ALA A 409 -7.01 21.44 -13.97
C ALA A 409 -7.32 22.92 -13.77
N VAL A 410 -8.04 23.52 -14.72
CA VAL A 410 -8.31 24.97 -14.71
C VAL A 410 -9.53 25.32 -13.85
N ALA A 411 -10.50 24.43 -13.71
CA ALA A 411 -11.71 24.67 -12.91
C ALA A 411 -12.30 23.40 -12.29
N ALA A 412 -13.15 23.59 -11.28
CA ALA A 412 -13.90 22.51 -10.64
C ALA A 412 -15.38 22.88 -10.43
N ARG A 413 -16.28 21.90 -10.54
CA ARG A 413 -17.72 22.11 -10.33
C ARG A 413 -18.22 21.63 -8.97
N THR A 414 -17.65 20.58 -8.41
CA THR A 414 -18.11 20.02 -7.13
C THR A 414 -17.01 20.04 -6.09
N VAL A 415 -17.30 20.64 -4.94
CA VAL A 415 -16.42 20.67 -3.77
C VAL A 415 -16.92 19.64 -2.76
N VAL A 416 -16.04 18.75 -2.32
CA VAL A 416 -16.33 17.67 -1.38
C VAL A 416 -15.49 17.88 -0.13
N VAL A 417 -16.16 17.99 1.02
CA VAL A 417 -15.50 18.00 2.33
C VAL A 417 -15.64 16.63 2.99
N LYS A 418 -14.52 16.08 3.42
CA LYS A 418 -14.39 14.88 4.23
C LYS A 418 -14.01 15.29 5.66
N VAL A 419 -14.80 14.85 6.63
CA VAL A 419 -14.51 15.01 8.06
C VAL A 419 -14.35 13.62 8.64
N ARG A 420 -13.21 13.33 9.28
CA ARG A 420 -13.06 12.15 10.12
C ARG A 420 -13.15 12.56 11.58
N LEU A 421 -14.03 11.91 12.32
CA LEU A 421 -14.24 12.14 13.75
C LEU A 421 -13.21 11.36 14.57
N ALA A 422 -13.05 11.71 15.86
CA ALA A 422 -12.20 10.98 16.80
C ALA A 422 -12.60 9.49 16.92
N SER A 423 -13.89 9.17 16.75
CA SER A 423 -14.45 7.82 16.64
C SER A 423 -14.06 7.06 15.36
N PHE A 424 -13.18 7.63 14.51
CA PHE A 424 -12.78 7.17 13.18
C PHE A 424 -13.90 7.13 12.12
N THR A 425 -15.15 7.41 12.50
CA THR A 425 -16.29 7.67 11.62
C THR A 425 -15.94 8.74 10.59
N THR A 426 -16.27 8.51 9.32
CA THR A 426 -16.02 9.45 8.23
C THR A 426 -17.34 10.00 7.71
N LEU A 427 -17.52 11.31 7.82
CA LEU A 427 -18.59 12.06 7.18
C LEU A 427 -18.07 12.66 5.88
N THR A 428 -18.89 12.63 4.84
CA THR A 428 -18.59 13.28 3.56
C THR A 428 -19.80 14.09 3.10
N ARG A 429 -19.55 15.32 2.65
CA ARG A 429 -20.56 16.23 2.10
C ARG A 429 -20.02 16.89 0.84
N SER A 430 -20.92 17.16 -0.10
CA SER A 430 -20.59 17.75 -1.40
C SER A 430 -21.49 18.93 -1.69
N VAL A 431 -20.90 20.01 -2.20
CA VAL A 431 -21.59 21.17 -2.77
C VAL A 431 -21.21 21.24 -4.24
N THR A 432 -22.20 21.05 -5.11
CA THR A 432 -22.04 21.22 -6.57
C THR A 432 -22.47 22.62 -6.95
N LEU A 433 -21.56 23.37 -7.57
CA LEU A 433 -21.80 24.69 -8.13
C LEU A 433 -22.57 24.58 -9.45
N PRO A 434 -23.31 25.62 -9.86
CA PRO A 434 -24.08 25.60 -11.11
C PRO A 434 -23.21 25.23 -12.33
N ARG A 435 -21.99 25.75 -12.37
CA ARG A 435 -20.96 25.60 -13.42
C ARG A 435 -19.56 25.37 -12.80
N PRO A 436 -18.60 24.81 -13.55
CA PRO A 436 -17.20 24.78 -13.12
C PRO A 436 -16.65 26.21 -12.93
N THR A 437 -15.85 26.44 -11.89
CA THR A 437 -15.17 27.71 -11.65
C THR A 437 -13.72 27.51 -11.22
N ALA A 438 -12.89 28.51 -11.50
CA ALA A 438 -11.53 28.68 -10.96
C ALA A 438 -11.50 29.62 -9.75
N ASP A 439 -12.59 30.37 -9.50
CA ASP A 439 -12.66 31.34 -8.41
C ASP A 439 -12.47 30.67 -7.03
N GLU A 440 -11.32 30.94 -6.43
CA GLU A 440 -10.96 30.47 -5.09
C GLU A 440 -11.99 30.85 -4.04
N GLY A 441 -12.59 32.04 -4.13
CA GLY A 441 -13.61 32.53 -3.21
C GLY A 441 -14.84 31.62 -3.23
N ALA A 442 -15.45 31.42 -4.40
CA ALA A 442 -16.58 30.52 -4.57
C ALA A 442 -16.27 29.06 -4.18
N LEU A 443 -15.05 28.57 -4.42
CA LEU A 443 -14.61 27.22 -4.05
C LEU A 443 -14.42 27.06 -2.53
N ARG A 444 -13.80 28.05 -1.86
CA ARG A 444 -13.63 28.12 -0.40
C ARG A 444 -14.99 28.21 0.29
N ASP A 445 -15.88 29.07 -0.19
CA ASP A 445 -17.25 29.19 0.29
C ASP A 445 -18.04 27.88 0.14
N ALA A 446 -17.85 27.16 -0.97
CA ALA A 446 -18.46 25.84 -1.18
C ALA A 446 -17.90 24.79 -0.21
N ALA A 447 -16.60 24.83 0.12
CA ALA A 447 -16.01 23.97 1.15
C ALA A 447 -16.61 24.28 2.54
N HIS A 448 -16.66 25.56 2.94
CA HIS A 448 -17.28 25.96 4.21
C HIS A 448 -18.78 25.64 4.29
N ARG A 449 -19.53 25.75 3.19
CA ARG A 449 -20.92 25.24 3.10
C ARG A 449 -20.98 23.72 3.30
N ALA A 450 -20.12 22.95 2.63
CA ALA A 450 -20.06 21.50 2.77
C ALA A 450 -19.70 21.06 4.20
N LEU A 451 -18.79 21.77 4.88
CA LEU A 451 -18.46 21.55 6.29
C LEU A 451 -19.67 21.83 7.21
N ARG A 452 -20.41 22.93 6.99
CA ARG A 452 -21.65 23.22 7.74
C ARG A 452 -22.70 22.12 7.55
N LEU A 453 -22.86 21.60 6.33
CA LEU A 453 -23.75 20.48 6.01
C LEU A 453 -23.32 19.13 6.62
N ALA A 454 -22.09 19.01 7.15
CA ALA A 454 -21.65 17.83 7.87
C ALA A 454 -22.18 17.79 9.31
N ASP A 455 -22.66 18.94 9.83
CA ASP A 455 -23.13 19.17 11.20
C ASP A 455 -22.33 18.42 12.27
N VAL A 456 -21.05 18.79 12.36
CA VAL A 456 -20.08 18.11 13.21
C VAL A 456 -20.35 18.42 14.69
N THR A 457 -20.66 17.37 15.45
CA THR A 457 -20.91 17.41 16.91
C THR A 457 -19.81 16.73 17.73
N GLU A 458 -19.08 15.78 17.16
CA GLU A 458 -17.92 15.10 17.76
C GLU A 458 -16.59 15.83 17.45
N PRO A 459 -15.52 15.60 18.23
CA PRO A 459 -14.18 16.11 17.92
C PRO A 459 -13.64 15.60 16.57
N VAL A 460 -12.92 16.46 15.84
CA VAL A 460 -12.44 16.18 14.48
C VAL A 460 -10.97 15.78 14.45
N ARG A 461 -10.70 14.62 13.84
CA ARG A 461 -9.37 14.05 13.65
C ARG A 461 -8.71 14.44 12.33
N LEU A 462 -9.50 14.59 11.27
CA LEU A 462 -9.01 14.85 9.91
C LEU A 462 -10.02 15.71 9.15
N LEU A 463 -9.52 16.74 8.47
CA LEU A 463 -10.26 17.49 7.45
C LEU A 463 -9.63 17.23 6.08
N GLY A 464 -10.48 17.13 5.05
CA GLY A 464 -10.06 16.98 3.67
C GLY A 464 -11.00 17.68 2.72
N VAL A 465 -10.44 18.30 1.69
CA VAL A 465 -11.15 19.02 0.64
C VAL A 465 -10.75 18.44 -0.71
N ALA A 466 -11.74 18.04 -1.51
CA ALA A 466 -11.54 17.50 -2.85
C ALA A 466 -12.47 18.17 -3.86
N PHE A 467 -11.87 18.58 -4.97
CA PHE A 467 -12.51 19.12 -6.14
C PHE A 467 -12.78 18.00 -7.16
N HIS A 468 -14.00 17.96 -7.68
CA HIS A 468 -14.54 16.94 -8.58
C HIS A 468 -15.29 17.58 -9.74
N ALA A 469 -15.48 16.81 -10.82
CA ALA A 469 -15.95 17.32 -12.11
C ALA A 469 -15.06 18.50 -12.54
N LEU A 470 -13.79 18.17 -12.75
CA LEU A 470 -12.76 19.08 -13.20
C LEU A 470 -13.03 19.49 -14.65
N SER A 471 -12.54 20.66 -15.04
CA SER A 471 -12.68 21.22 -16.38
C SER A 471 -11.35 21.89 -16.77
N GLU A 472 -10.95 21.69 -18.03
CA GLU A 472 -9.85 22.42 -18.68
C GLU A 472 -10.21 23.87 -18.98
N HIS A 473 -11.50 24.22 -18.87
CA HIS A 473 -12.02 25.56 -19.16
C HIS A 473 -12.69 26.13 -17.91
N ALA A 474 -12.19 27.26 -17.41
CA ALA A 474 -12.90 28.10 -16.45
C ALA A 474 -13.86 29.04 -17.19
N GLN A 475 -15.16 28.88 -16.96
CA GLN A 475 -16.15 29.80 -17.54
C GLN A 475 -16.27 31.05 -16.63
N LEU A 476 -15.37 32.00 -16.85
CA LEU A 476 -15.40 33.31 -16.20
C LEU A 476 -16.74 34.02 -16.47
N MET A 477 -17.25 34.73 -15.46
CA MET A 477 -18.37 35.63 -15.65
C MET A 477 -17.88 36.94 -16.27
N LEU A 478 -18.45 37.30 -17.41
CA LEU A 478 -18.60 38.71 -17.75
C LEU A 478 -19.67 39.30 -16.81
N PRO A 479 -19.34 40.31 -15.98
CA PRO A 479 -20.35 41.02 -15.19
C PRO A 479 -21.23 41.83 -16.14
N LEU A 480 -22.46 41.36 -16.34
CA LEU A 480 -23.48 42.00 -17.18
C LEU A 480 -24.71 42.28 -16.31
N GLY A 481 -24.83 43.52 -15.82
CA GLY A 481 -26.00 43.97 -15.06
C GLY A 481 -25.66 45.08 -14.06
N ASP A 482 -26.25 46.25 -14.30
CA ASP A 482 -26.03 47.50 -13.57
C ASP A 482 -26.29 47.42 -12.05
N GLU A 483 -25.23 47.55 -11.25
CA GLU A 483 -25.30 48.35 -10.01
C GLU A 483 -24.19 49.40 -10.06
N ALA A 484 -24.48 50.61 -9.57
CA ALA A 484 -23.57 51.74 -9.66
C ALA A 484 -22.27 51.43 -8.91
N ALA A 485 -21.17 51.34 -9.64
CA ALA A 485 -19.84 51.23 -9.06
C ALA A 485 -19.55 52.48 -8.22
N GLU A 486 -19.70 52.36 -6.91
CA GLU A 486 -19.07 53.27 -5.96
C GLU A 486 -17.57 53.25 -6.29
N ALA A 487 -17.01 54.42 -6.58
CA ALA A 487 -15.68 54.51 -7.17
C ALA A 487 -14.66 53.79 -6.27
N PRO A 488 -13.80 52.91 -6.82
CA PRO A 488 -12.72 52.34 -6.04
C PRO A 488 -11.91 53.48 -5.42
N ALA A 489 -11.79 53.48 -4.09
CA ALA A 489 -10.81 54.33 -3.42
C ALA A 489 -9.43 54.06 -4.05
N GLU A 490 -8.61 55.11 -4.15
CA GLU A 490 -7.28 55.01 -4.76
C GLU A 490 -6.49 53.82 -4.19
N PRO A 491 -5.70 53.11 -5.01
CA PRO A 491 -5.01 51.90 -4.59
C PRO A 491 -3.97 52.20 -3.50
N ALA A 492 -4.42 52.09 -2.24
CA ALA A 492 -3.58 52.15 -1.07
C ALA A 492 -2.66 50.92 -1.05
N ASP A 493 -1.38 51.18 -1.36
CA ASP A 493 -0.25 50.27 -1.37
C ASP A 493 -0.40 48.98 -2.18
N ALA A 494 0.43 48.87 -3.22
CA ALA A 494 0.63 47.63 -3.93
C ALA A 494 1.05 46.53 -2.95
N VAL A 495 0.14 45.58 -2.69
CA VAL A 495 0.46 44.34 -1.97
C VAL A 495 1.65 43.72 -2.69
N PRO A 496 2.80 43.54 -2.02
CA PRO A 496 3.96 42.93 -2.67
C PRO A 496 3.54 41.57 -3.21
N LEU A 497 3.88 41.30 -4.47
CA LEU A 497 3.84 39.94 -5.02
C LEU A 497 4.48 39.01 -3.97
N PRO A 498 3.87 37.88 -3.61
CA PRO A 498 4.48 36.95 -2.67
C PRO A 498 5.88 36.66 -3.19
N ALA A 499 6.89 37.01 -2.39
CA ALA A 499 8.28 36.97 -2.83
C ALA A 499 8.56 35.56 -3.38
N PRO A 500 9.27 35.43 -4.51
CA PRO A 500 9.67 34.11 -5.00
C PRO A 500 10.34 33.38 -3.84
N SER A 501 9.90 32.15 -3.56
CA SER A 501 10.46 31.32 -2.48
C SER A 501 11.99 31.39 -2.59
N PRO A 502 12.70 31.82 -1.53
CA PRO A 502 14.03 32.37 -1.68
C PRO A 502 14.95 31.36 -2.36
N SER A 503 15.38 31.68 -3.58
CA SER A 503 16.23 30.85 -4.42
C SER A 503 17.70 30.95 -3.99
N GLY A 504 17.92 30.69 -2.70
CA GLY A 504 19.21 30.74 -2.01
C GLY A 504 19.21 29.80 -0.82
N PRO A 505 20.39 29.48 -0.26
CA PRO A 505 20.51 28.49 0.82
C PRO A 505 19.71 28.92 2.05
N VAL A 506 18.72 28.11 2.43
CA VAL A 506 17.95 28.34 3.65
C VAL A 506 18.83 27.92 4.83
N ARG A 507 19.22 28.87 5.68
CA ARG A 507 20.00 28.56 6.88
C ARG A 507 19.20 27.61 7.79
N ALA A 508 19.84 26.52 8.22
CA ALA A 508 19.28 25.63 9.22
C ALA A 508 19.32 26.32 10.59
N THR A 509 18.24 26.20 11.36
CA THR A 509 18.12 26.70 12.73
C THR A 509 17.46 25.63 13.59
N ALA A 510 17.56 25.74 14.91
CA ALA A 510 16.87 24.80 15.82
C ALA A 510 15.34 24.71 15.57
N ALA A 511 14.73 25.71 14.93
CA ALA A 511 13.30 25.76 14.63
C ALA A 511 12.88 25.12 13.29
N ASN A 512 13.79 25.01 12.30
CA ASN A 512 13.47 24.46 10.97
C ASN A 512 14.16 23.12 10.67
N VAL A 513 15.11 22.69 11.51
CA VAL A 513 15.87 21.45 11.33
C VAL A 513 15.12 20.25 11.92
N ALA A 514 15.12 19.12 11.19
CA ALA A 514 14.44 17.89 11.61
C ALA A 514 15.24 16.63 11.20
N PRO A 515 15.06 15.49 11.90
CA PRO A 515 15.72 14.24 11.54
C PRO A 515 15.34 13.80 10.12
N GLY A 516 16.34 13.46 9.32
CA GLY A 516 16.21 13.06 7.92
C GLY A 516 16.19 14.20 6.90
N LEU A 517 16.36 15.47 7.30
CA LEU A 517 16.67 16.55 6.36
C LEU A 517 18.12 16.46 5.86
N ASP A 518 18.34 16.89 4.62
CA ASP A 518 19.67 17.01 4.02
C ASP A 518 20.24 18.41 4.31
N VAL A 519 21.52 18.47 4.66
CA VAL A 519 22.22 19.69 5.10
C VAL A 519 23.60 19.78 4.47
N ALA A 520 24.21 20.97 4.44
CA ALA A 520 25.60 21.15 4.09
C ALA A 520 26.29 22.20 4.98
N THR A 521 27.59 22.01 5.19
CA THR A 521 28.52 23.01 5.75
C THR A 521 29.65 23.26 4.74
N ALA A 522 30.29 24.42 4.82
CA ALA A 522 31.45 24.72 3.96
C ALA A 522 32.68 23.83 4.29
N ALA A 523 32.79 23.31 5.52
CA ALA A 523 33.95 22.57 5.99
C ALA A 523 33.83 21.05 5.77
N ASP A 524 32.67 20.46 6.05
CA ASP A 524 32.42 19.01 6.01
C ASP A 524 31.71 18.59 4.70
N GLY A 525 31.16 19.54 3.94
CA GLY A 525 30.35 19.30 2.75
C GLY A 525 28.92 18.87 3.09
N ARG A 526 28.33 18.03 2.23
CA ARG A 526 26.93 17.57 2.37
C ARG A 526 26.81 16.41 3.36
N GLY A 527 25.77 16.46 4.18
CA GLY A 527 25.34 15.41 5.07
C GLY A 527 23.83 15.37 5.27
N TRP A 528 23.40 14.65 6.30
CA TRP A 528 22.00 14.57 6.71
C TRP A 528 21.87 14.53 8.23
N VAL A 529 20.75 15.05 8.74
CA VAL A 529 20.48 15.14 10.19
C VAL A 529 20.00 13.78 10.71
N VAL A 530 20.83 13.13 11.54
CA VAL A 530 20.51 11.82 12.14
C VAL A 530 19.50 11.96 13.28
N ARG A 531 19.69 12.97 14.12
CA ARG A 531 18.78 13.35 15.22
C ARG A 531 19.02 14.79 15.66
N VAL A 532 17.99 15.38 16.26
CA VAL A 532 18.09 16.62 17.05
C VAL A 532 18.31 16.22 18.53
N GLY A 533 19.10 17.02 19.25
CA GLY A 533 19.31 16.93 20.70
C GLY A 533 18.34 17.81 21.47
N ASP A 534 18.13 17.52 22.75
CA ASP A 534 17.24 18.31 23.62
C ASP A 534 17.77 19.72 23.90
N ASP A 535 19.05 19.95 23.58
CA ASP A 535 19.80 21.20 23.66
C ASP A 535 19.85 21.98 22.32
N GLY A 536 19.05 21.58 21.32
CA GLY A 536 18.97 22.23 20.00
C GLY A 536 20.10 21.86 19.02
N ARG A 537 21.18 21.23 19.50
CA ARG A 537 22.27 20.76 18.63
C ARG A 537 21.80 19.59 17.77
N VAL A 538 22.37 19.46 16.57
CA VAL A 538 22.00 18.41 15.62
C VAL A 538 23.16 17.47 15.33
N ALA A 539 22.88 16.16 15.38
CA ALA A 539 23.85 15.15 14.99
C ALA A 539 23.80 14.98 13.46
N VAL A 540 24.77 15.53 12.75
CA VAL A 540 24.86 15.45 11.28
C VAL A 540 25.84 14.35 10.90
N ARG A 541 25.47 13.53 9.91
CA ARG A 541 26.36 12.56 9.26
C ARG A 541 26.68 13.00 7.85
N PHE A 542 27.96 13.20 7.56
CA PHE A 542 28.46 13.74 6.30
C PHE A 542 28.72 12.63 5.29
N GLU A 543 27.64 12.15 4.67
CA GLU A 543 27.67 11.04 3.71
C GLU A 543 26.69 11.21 2.55
N THR A 544 27.01 10.59 1.42
CA THR A 544 26.19 10.53 0.20
C THR A 544 26.40 9.19 -0.51
N ALA A 545 25.59 8.88 -1.52
CA ALA A 545 25.82 7.73 -2.40
C ALA A 545 27.21 7.74 -3.06
N ARG A 546 27.76 8.93 -3.36
CA ARG A 546 29.07 9.11 -4.02
C ARG A 546 30.25 9.02 -3.05
N THR A 547 30.11 9.54 -1.82
CA THR A 547 31.20 9.60 -0.83
C THR A 547 31.33 8.34 0.02
N GLY A 548 30.29 7.49 0.07
CA GLY A 548 30.28 6.31 0.94
C GLY A 548 29.94 6.63 2.40
N PRO A 549 30.07 5.66 3.33
CA PRO A 549 29.73 5.86 4.74
C PRO A 549 30.62 6.92 5.39
N GLY A 550 30.00 7.98 5.91
CA GLY A 550 30.69 9.13 6.48
C GLY A 550 30.78 9.13 8.01
N TYR A 551 31.59 10.03 8.56
CA TYR A 551 31.59 10.31 9.99
C TYR A 551 30.37 11.13 10.42
N GLN A 552 30.13 11.17 11.73
CA GLN A 552 29.04 11.91 12.34
C GLN A 552 29.62 12.81 13.44
N ARG A 553 29.21 14.09 13.45
CA ARG A 553 29.50 15.02 14.54
C ARG A 553 28.23 15.76 14.98
N TRP A 554 28.29 16.34 16.16
CA TRP A 554 27.29 17.33 16.57
C TRP A 554 27.66 18.68 15.94
N VAL A 555 26.62 19.40 15.51
CA VAL A 555 26.67 20.72 14.91
C VAL A 555 25.69 21.60 15.69
N ASP A 556 26.08 22.82 16.03
CA ASP A 556 25.15 23.82 16.52
C ASP A 556 24.61 24.61 15.32
N PRO A 557 23.32 24.50 14.96
CA PRO A 557 22.79 25.14 13.75
C PRO A 557 22.74 26.67 13.87
N ASP A 558 22.66 27.21 15.08
CA ASP A 558 22.55 28.65 15.32
C ASP A 558 23.95 29.31 15.41
N ALA A 559 24.97 28.55 15.83
CA ALA A 559 26.37 29.00 15.89
C ALA A 559 27.22 28.68 14.63
N GLU A 560 26.97 27.56 13.94
CA GLU A 560 27.69 27.17 12.72
C GLU A 560 26.92 27.56 11.45
N ASP A 561 27.64 27.63 10.31
CA ASP A 561 27.03 27.82 8.99
C ASP A 561 26.52 26.49 8.43
N LEU A 562 25.38 26.05 8.98
CA LEU A 562 24.63 24.89 8.51
C LEU A 562 23.50 25.35 7.59
N THR A 563 23.49 24.83 6.36
CA THR A 563 22.46 25.15 5.35
C THR A 563 21.59 23.94 5.08
N LEU A 564 20.28 24.16 4.94
CA LEU A 564 19.37 23.17 4.36
C LEU A 564 19.58 23.15 2.84
N VAL A 565 19.64 21.94 2.26
CA VAL A 565 19.93 21.75 0.84
C VAL A 565 18.96 20.76 0.20
N GLU A 566 18.70 20.90 -1.09
CA GLU A 566 17.76 20.06 -1.84
C GLU A 566 18.21 18.60 -1.85
N PRO A 567 17.30 17.62 -1.90
CA PRO A 567 17.69 16.21 -2.02
C PRO A 567 18.49 15.94 -3.29
N LEU A 568 19.40 14.95 -3.24
CA LEU A 568 20.14 14.51 -4.42
C LEU A 568 19.28 13.61 -5.34
N GLY A 569 19.66 13.51 -6.61
CA GLY A 569 19.12 12.56 -7.57
C GLY A 569 19.77 11.17 -7.50
N PRO A 570 19.48 10.29 -8.49
CA PRO A 570 20.16 9.00 -8.66
C PRO A 570 21.61 9.12 -9.13
N ASP A 571 21.90 10.12 -9.95
CA ASP A 571 23.25 10.49 -10.38
C ASP A 571 24.09 11.09 -9.23
N GLY A 572 23.45 11.60 -8.18
CA GLY A 572 24.10 12.26 -7.06
C GLY A 572 24.27 13.77 -7.24
N GLU A 573 23.61 14.37 -8.23
CA GLU A 573 23.50 15.83 -8.37
C GLU A 573 22.30 16.37 -7.55
N PRO A 574 22.29 17.64 -7.13
CA PRO A 574 21.11 18.26 -6.52
C PRO A 574 19.92 18.25 -7.46
N ILE A 575 18.75 17.85 -6.97
CA ILE A 575 17.51 17.93 -7.75
C ILE A 575 17.12 19.39 -7.85
N ARG A 576 17.37 19.98 -9.03
CA ARG A 576 16.75 21.27 -9.37
C ARG A 576 15.23 21.10 -9.29
N PRO A 577 14.49 22.07 -8.72
CA PRO A 577 13.05 22.06 -8.84
C PRO A 577 12.72 22.07 -10.34
N VAL A 578 12.09 21.00 -10.80
CA VAL A 578 11.47 20.99 -12.13
C VAL A 578 10.37 22.05 -12.05
N PRO A 579 10.41 23.13 -12.84
CA PRO A 579 9.24 24.01 -12.96
C PRO A 579 8.05 23.14 -13.40
N PRO A 580 6.78 23.50 -13.11
CA PRO A 580 5.66 22.76 -13.69
C PRO A 580 5.85 22.71 -15.21
N ASP A 581 6.01 21.50 -15.76
CA ASP A 581 6.30 21.32 -17.19
C ASP A 581 5.10 21.85 -18.00
N ASP A 582 5.33 22.92 -18.77
CA ASP A 582 4.54 23.23 -19.96
C ASP A 582 4.85 22.15 -21.02
N ASP A 583 4.24 20.96 -20.90
CA ASP A 583 3.93 19.99 -21.99
C ASP A 583 3.44 18.64 -21.41
N ALA A 584 2.10 18.48 -21.27
CA ALA A 584 1.35 17.19 -21.38
C ALA A 584 -0.17 17.36 -21.14
#